data_AF-A0A3B9WZQ3-F1
#
_entry.id   AF-A0A3B9WZQ3-F1
#
_cell.length_a   1.000
_cell.length_b   1.000
_cell.length_c   1.000
_cell.angle_alpha   90.00
_cell.angle_beta   90.00
_cell.angle_gamma   90.00
#
_symmetry.space_group_name_H-M   'P 1'
#
loop_
_entity.id
_entity.type
_entity.pdbx_description
1 polymer ?
#
loop_
_entity_poly.entity_id
_entity_poly.type
_entity_poly.pdbx_seq_one_letter_code
_entity_poly.pdbx_strand_id
1 'polypeptide(L)'
;AIAWHLKEAIGGDPSRYKRVVFNEITKRAITEAFSEPGELDMRYVEAQQARRFLDRVVGFMVSPLLWAKVARGLSAGRVQSVAVLLVVEREREIRAFIPEEFWEVFADLATLKKAKLRCQVVRQDGKNFRPDNQTDTDAALKTLESAEFTILKREDRPTSSKPKPPLITSTLQQAASTRLGFGVKKTMIMAQRLYEAGYIT
;
A
#
# COMPACT_ATOMS: atom_id res chain seq x y z
N ALA A 1 13.27 7.67 23.50
CA ALA A 1 12.24 7.63 24.55
C ALA A 1 12.42 6.49 25.56
N ILE A 2 12.38 5.21 25.17
CA ILE A 2 12.54 4.09 26.13
C ILE A 2 13.88 4.18 26.87
N ALA A 3 14.99 4.30 26.14
CA ALA A 3 16.32 4.47 26.74
C ALA A 3 16.43 5.71 27.66
N TRP A 4 15.74 6.80 27.32
CA TRP A 4 15.66 7.99 28.16
C TRP A 4 14.92 7.69 29.47
N HIS A 5 13.73 7.09 29.40
CA HIS A 5 12.98 6.71 30.59
C HIS A 5 13.74 5.74 31.50
N LEU A 6 14.51 4.80 30.93
CA LEU A 6 15.38 3.91 31.71
C LEU A 6 16.47 4.70 32.45
N LYS A 7 17.15 5.62 31.76
CA LYS A 7 18.16 6.50 32.36
C LYS A 7 17.57 7.33 33.51
N GLU A 8 16.42 7.98 33.28
CA GLU A 8 15.76 8.81 34.30
C GLU A 8 15.28 7.97 35.50
N ALA A 9 14.76 6.77 35.27
CA ALA A 9 14.28 5.90 36.33
C ALA A 9 15.40 5.28 37.17
N ILE A 10 16.54 4.97 36.56
CA ILE A 10 17.72 4.42 37.27
C ILE A 10 18.48 5.55 38.00
N GLY A 11 18.52 6.75 37.42
CA GLY A 11 19.18 7.92 38.01
C GLY A 11 20.72 7.82 38.04
N GLY A 12 21.35 8.69 38.82
CA GLY A 12 22.81 8.78 38.92
C GLY A 12 23.46 9.58 37.79
N ASP A 13 24.79 9.50 37.71
CA ASP A 13 25.57 10.34 36.79
C ASP A 13 25.30 10.02 35.31
N PRO A 14 24.97 11.04 34.48
CA PRO A 14 24.77 10.89 33.03
C PRO A 14 25.92 10.20 32.29
N SER A 15 27.17 10.38 32.73
CA SER A 15 28.37 9.80 32.10
C SER A 15 28.44 8.28 32.18
N ARG A 16 27.64 7.66 33.06
CA ARG A 16 27.54 6.19 33.20
C ARG A 16 26.78 5.54 32.05
N TYR A 17 26.10 6.32 31.23
CA TYR A 17 25.20 5.81 30.19
C TYR A 17 25.80 6.04 28.81
N LYS A 18 25.67 5.02 27.96
CA LYS A 18 26.02 5.07 26.54
C LYS A 18 24.90 4.47 25.71
N ARG A 19 24.72 4.94 24.47
CA ARG A 19 23.62 4.55 23.58
C ARG A 19 24.16 3.81 22.36
N VAL A 20 23.88 2.51 22.31
CA VAL A 20 24.21 1.64 21.16
C VAL A 20 23.06 1.58 20.16
N VAL A 21 23.36 1.65 18.85
CA VAL A 21 22.34 1.53 17.79
C VAL A 21 22.84 0.51 16.78
N PHE A 22 21.95 -0.40 16.37
CA PHE A 22 22.22 -1.41 15.35
C PHE A 22 20.91 -1.68 14.59
N ASN A 23 21.05 -2.06 13.32
CA ASN A 23 19.93 -2.36 12.43
C ASN A 23 19.79 -3.87 12.16
N GLU A 24 20.63 -4.71 12.76
CA GLU A 24 20.55 -6.17 12.68
C GLU A 24 21.22 -6.78 13.90
N ILE A 25 20.80 -7.99 14.30
CA ILE A 25 21.35 -8.70 15.45
C ILE A 25 22.33 -9.77 14.94
N THR A 26 23.49 -9.32 14.47
CA THR A 26 24.60 -10.18 14.06
C THR A 26 25.83 -9.94 14.92
N LYS A 27 26.72 -10.93 15.04
CA LYS A 27 27.97 -10.77 15.84
C LYS A 27 28.74 -9.52 15.42
N ARG A 28 28.86 -9.29 14.11
CA ARG A 28 29.55 -8.12 13.55
C ARG A 28 28.86 -6.81 13.96
N ALA A 29 27.55 -6.68 13.69
CA ALA A 29 26.82 -5.45 13.97
C ALA A 29 26.79 -5.10 15.47
N ILE A 30 26.70 -6.10 16.34
CA ILE A 30 26.77 -5.89 17.79
C ILE A 30 28.18 -5.47 18.22
N THR A 31 29.24 -6.14 17.76
CA THR A 31 30.61 -5.72 18.11
C THR A 31 30.91 -4.28 17.66
N GLU A 32 30.49 -3.92 16.46
CA GLU A 32 30.64 -2.56 15.91
C GLU A 32 29.82 -1.52 16.69
N ALA A 33 28.57 -1.82 17.03
CA ALA A 33 27.73 -0.90 17.80
C ALA A 33 28.27 -0.62 19.22
N PHE A 34 29.05 -1.53 19.79
CA PHE A 34 29.65 -1.39 21.11
C PHE A 34 31.09 -0.84 21.08
N SER A 35 31.79 -0.89 19.93
CA SER A 35 33.13 -0.31 19.83
C SER A 35 33.11 1.22 19.85
N GLU A 36 32.06 1.82 19.26
CA GLU A 36 31.87 3.28 19.23
C GLU A 36 30.45 3.65 19.67
N PRO A 37 30.14 3.55 20.98
CA PRO A 37 28.80 3.81 21.44
C PRO A 37 28.52 5.32 21.47
N GLY A 38 27.35 5.71 20.98
CA GLY A 38 26.93 7.11 20.94
C GLY A 38 26.36 7.61 22.27
N GLU A 39 25.88 8.85 22.24
CA GLU A 39 25.11 9.45 23.32
C GLU A 39 23.61 9.38 23.04
N LEU A 40 22.81 9.56 24.09
CA LEU A 40 21.36 9.66 23.93
C LEU A 40 20.99 10.99 23.25
N ASP A 41 20.48 10.91 22.02
CA ASP A 41 20.03 12.09 21.28
C ASP A 41 18.64 12.56 21.76
N MET A 42 18.62 13.72 22.41
CA MET A 42 17.40 14.33 22.97
C MET A 42 16.40 14.77 21.91
N ARG A 43 16.83 15.07 20.67
CA ARG A 43 15.92 15.48 19.59
C ARG A 43 14.94 14.36 19.25
N TYR A 44 15.40 13.10 19.24
CA TYR A 44 14.53 11.94 19.04
C TYR A 44 13.62 11.67 20.24
N VAL A 45 14.08 11.99 21.46
CA VAL A 45 13.26 11.86 22.68
C VAL A 45 12.13 12.87 22.65
N GLU A 46 12.44 14.14 22.43
CA GLU A 46 11.51 15.26 22.37
C GLU A 46 10.50 15.08 21.23
N ALA A 47 10.95 14.64 20.05
CA ALA A 47 10.06 14.34 18.94
C ALA A 47 9.04 13.23 19.30
N GLN A 48 9.49 12.17 19.99
CA GLN A 48 8.60 11.10 20.44
C GLN A 48 7.63 11.60 21.53
N GLN A 49 8.10 12.42 22.47
CA GLN A 49 7.26 12.99 23.52
C GLN A 49 6.21 13.95 22.92
N ALA A 50 6.62 14.85 22.03
CA ALA A 50 5.72 15.75 21.31
C ALA A 50 4.61 14.97 20.60
N ARG A 51 4.95 13.91 19.85
CA ARG A 51 3.95 13.02 19.24
C ARG A 51 2.99 12.44 20.28
N ARG A 52 3.51 11.91 21.39
CA ARG A 52 2.71 11.32 22.47
C ARG A 52 1.75 12.36 23.08
N PHE A 53 2.23 13.59 23.30
CA PHE A 53 1.39 14.68 23.81
C PHE A 53 0.29 15.07 22.82
N LEU A 54 0.62 15.23 21.53
CA LEU A 54 -0.37 15.53 20.49
C LEU A 54 -1.47 14.46 20.41
N ASP A 55 -1.07 13.19 20.40
CA ASP A 55 -2.02 12.08 20.34
C ASP A 55 -2.90 12.04 21.63
N ARG A 56 -2.34 12.40 22.79
CA ARG A 56 -3.08 12.52 24.05
C ARG A 56 -4.06 13.70 24.04
N VAL A 57 -3.66 14.87 23.55
CA VAL A 57 -4.53 16.06 23.46
C VAL A 57 -5.77 15.75 22.63
N VAL A 58 -5.59 15.17 21.43
CA VAL A 58 -6.73 14.80 20.57
C VAL A 58 -7.60 13.75 21.25
N GLY A 59 -7.00 12.69 21.81
CA GLY A 59 -7.75 11.63 22.47
C GLY A 59 -8.59 12.13 23.65
N PHE A 60 -8.01 12.94 24.54
CA PHE A 60 -8.68 13.41 25.76
C PHE A 60 -9.65 14.57 25.52
N MET A 61 -9.37 15.45 24.56
CA MET A 61 -10.24 16.61 24.32
C MET A 61 -11.38 16.31 23.35
N VAL A 62 -11.15 15.48 22.32
CA VAL A 62 -12.15 15.23 21.27
C VAL A 62 -13.07 14.06 21.61
N SER A 63 -12.60 13.02 22.30
CA SER A 63 -13.46 11.86 22.65
C SER A 63 -14.69 12.23 23.50
N PRO A 64 -14.60 13.11 24.53
CA PRO A 64 -15.79 13.54 25.27
C PRO A 64 -16.84 14.23 24.40
N LEU A 65 -16.40 14.99 23.39
CA LEU A 65 -17.31 15.61 22.43
C LEU A 65 -18.02 14.56 21.58
N LEU A 66 -17.31 13.52 21.12
CA LEU A 66 -17.91 12.39 20.39
C LEU A 66 -18.93 11.65 21.25
N TRP A 67 -18.69 11.49 22.56
CA TRP A 67 -19.64 10.87 23.47
C TRP A 67 -20.93 11.67 23.61
N ALA A 68 -20.80 13.00 23.65
CA ALA A 68 -21.94 13.90 23.77
C ALA A 68 -22.75 14.05 22.47
N LYS A 69 -22.11 13.90 21.30
CA LYS A 69 -22.73 14.20 19.99
C LYS A 69 -23.03 13.00 19.10
N VAL A 70 -22.36 11.87 19.31
CA VAL A 70 -22.47 10.69 18.43
C VAL A 70 -22.86 9.46 19.24
N ALA A 71 -21.94 8.93 20.05
CA ALA A 71 -22.19 7.77 20.90
C ALA A 71 -21.14 7.65 22.01
N ARG A 72 -21.57 7.20 23.20
CA ARG A 72 -20.66 6.91 24.32
C ARG A 72 -19.70 5.78 23.95
N GLY A 73 -18.45 5.89 24.42
CA GLY A 73 -17.40 4.89 24.19
C GLY A 73 -16.60 5.05 22.90
N LEU A 74 -16.93 6.03 22.04
CA LEU A 74 -16.13 6.35 20.86
C LEU A 74 -14.78 6.99 21.21
N SER A 75 -13.74 6.67 20.45
CA SER A 75 -12.42 7.28 20.61
C SER A 75 -12.07 8.14 19.40
N ALA A 76 -11.58 9.36 19.67
CA ALA A 76 -10.94 10.19 18.65
C ALA A 76 -9.44 9.91 18.59
N GLY A 77 -8.88 9.89 17.38
CA GLY A 77 -7.44 9.71 17.20
C GLY A 77 -6.94 10.54 16.03
N ARG A 78 -5.90 11.34 16.25
CA ARG A 78 -5.37 12.31 15.28
C ARG A 78 -5.12 11.69 13.90
N VAL A 79 -4.54 10.49 13.86
CA VAL A 79 -4.24 9.76 12.61
C VAL A 79 -5.35 8.76 12.26
N GLN A 80 -5.97 8.14 13.26
CA GLN A 80 -7.02 7.13 13.05
C GLN A 80 -8.24 7.72 12.35
N SER A 81 -8.69 8.91 12.76
CA SER A 81 -9.84 9.57 12.15
C SER A 81 -9.61 9.92 10.68
N VAL A 82 -8.38 10.29 10.29
CA VAL A 82 -8.03 10.54 8.88
C VAL A 82 -8.00 9.23 8.09
N ALA A 83 -7.48 8.14 8.66
CA ALA A 83 -7.51 6.83 8.02
C ALA A 83 -8.96 6.34 7.80
N VAL A 84 -9.85 6.55 8.77
CA VAL A 84 -11.29 6.28 8.62
C VAL A 84 -11.91 7.16 7.54
N LEU A 85 -11.54 8.44 7.47
CA LEU A 85 -12.02 9.35 6.44
C LEU A 85 -11.72 8.83 5.03
N LEU A 86 -10.50 8.35 4.76
CA LEU A 86 -10.14 7.78 3.45
C LEU A 86 -11.05 6.60 3.05
N VAL A 87 -11.42 5.75 4.01
CA VAL A 87 -12.33 4.62 3.76
C VAL A 87 -13.75 5.12 3.52
N VAL A 88 -14.21 6.09 4.30
CA VAL A 88 -15.55 6.69 4.16
C VAL A 88 -15.70 7.41 2.82
N GLU A 89 -14.68 8.13 2.37
CA GLU A 89 -14.67 8.81 1.06
C GLU A 89 -14.77 7.80 -0.07
N ARG A 90 -13.95 6.74 -0.06
CA ARG A 90 -14.06 5.65 -1.04
C ARG A 90 -15.43 4.98 -1.03
N GLU A 91 -15.99 4.75 0.15
CA GLU A 91 -17.34 4.16 0.27
C GLU A 91 -18.42 5.08 -0.30
N ARG A 92 -18.29 6.40 -0.12
CA ARG A 92 -19.20 7.39 -0.72
C ARG A 92 -19.08 7.41 -2.24
N GLU A 93 -17.87 7.33 -2.78
CA GLU A 93 -17.63 7.21 -4.23
C GLU A 93 -18.34 5.96 -4.79
N ILE A 94 -18.19 4.81 -4.13
CA ILE A 94 -18.82 3.55 -4.53
C ILE A 94 -20.36 3.65 -4.49
N ARG A 95 -20.93 4.27 -3.47
CA ARG A 95 -22.39 4.42 -3.34
C ARG A 95 -23.00 5.41 -4.33
N ALA A 96 -22.24 6.45 -4.71
CA ALA A 96 -22.66 7.44 -5.69
C ALA A 96 -22.44 6.97 -7.13
N PHE A 97 -21.71 5.86 -7.33
CA PHE A 97 -21.43 5.32 -8.65
C PHE A 97 -22.69 4.73 -9.28
N ILE A 98 -23.10 5.29 -10.42
CA ILE A 98 -24.17 4.76 -11.27
C ILE A 98 -23.48 4.01 -12.41
N PRO A 99 -23.55 2.67 -12.47
CA PRO A 99 -22.94 1.90 -13.55
C PRO A 99 -23.55 2.27 -14.90
N GLU A 100 -22.69 2.44 -15.90
CA GLU A 100 -23.09 2.62 -17.29
C GLU A 100 -22.84 1.32 -18.06
N GLU A 101 -23.84 0.92 -18.85
CA GLU A 101 -23.69 -0.19 -19.78
C GLU A 101 -22.69 0.18 -20.89
N PHE A 102 -21.82 -0.77 -21.22
CA PHE A 102 -20.99 -0.71 -22.41
C PHE A 102 -20.62 -2.12 -22.85
N TRP A 103 -20.35 -2.27 -24.13
CA TRP A 103 -20.02 -3.55 -24.71
C TRP A 103 -18.64 -3.53 -25.37
N GLU A 104 -18.01 -4.70 -25.39
CA GLU A 104 -16.78 -4.97 -26.11
C GLU A 104 -17.04 -6.09 -27.11
N VAL A 105 -16.57 -5.92 -28.34
CA VAL A 105 -16.69 -6.94 -29.39
C VAL A 105 -15.32 -7.56 -29.64
N PHE A 106 -15.31 -8.89 -29.73
CA PHE A 106 -14.12 -9.68 -30.01
C PHE A 106 -14.34 -10.54 -31.26
N ALA A 107 -13.32 -10.62 -32.10
CA ALA A 107 -13.27 -11.52 -33.26
C ALA A 107 -12.24 -12.63 -33.01
N ASP A 108 -12.66 -13.87 -33.11
CA ASP A 108 -11.77 -15.04 -33.09
C ASP A 108 -11.34 -15.37 -34.52
N LEU A 109 -10.11 -14.98 -34.87
CA LEU A 109 -9.53 -15.10 -36.20
C LEU A 109 -8.52 -16.24 -36.27
N ALA A 110 -8.21 -16.66 -37.49
CA ALA A 110 -7.12 -17.59 -37.78
C ALA A 110 -6.12 -16.93 -38.72
N THR A 111 -4.83 -17.06 -38.41
CA THR A 111 -3.76 -16.67 -39.35
C THR A 111 -3.74 -17.61 -40.56
N LEU A 112 -3.02 -17.23 -41.62
CA LEU A 112 -2.78 -18.11 -42.78
C LEU A 112 -2.16 -19.47 -42.39
N LYS A 113 -1.43 -19.54 -41.27
CA LYS A 113 -0.86 -20.76 -40.72
C LYS A 113 -1.81 -21.49 -39.74
N LYS A 114 -3.10 -21.14 -39.73
CA LYS A 114 -4.14 -21.68 -38.84
C LYS A 114 -3.91 -21.46 -37.34
N ALA A 115 -3.02 -20.54 -36.95
CA ALA A 115 -2.88 -20.14 -35.55
C ALA A 115 -4.07 -19.25 -35.14
N LYS A 116 -4.67 -19.52 -33.98
CA LYS A 116 -5.78 -18.74 -33.42
C LYS A 116 -5.30 -17.36 -32.95
N LEU A 117 -6.11 -16.34 -33.19
CA LEU A 117 -5.86 -14.97 -32.79
C LEU A 117 -7.17 -14.32 -32.35
N ARG A 118 -7.28 -13.89 -31.09
CA ARG A 118 -8.43 -13.13 -30.61
C ARG A 118 -8.12 -11.64 -30.70
N CYS A 119 -8.93 -10.91 -31.45
CA CYS A 119 -8.80 -9.47 -31.66
C CYS A 119 -9.98 -8.73 -31.03
N GLN A 120 -9.72 -7.63 -30.32
CA GLN A 120 -10.77 -6.72 -29.84
C GLN A 120 -11.02 -5.64 -30.89
N VAL A 121 -12.28 -5.30 -31.13
CA VAL A 121 -12.66 -4.13 -31.93
C VAL A 121 -12.39 -2.88 -31.09
N VAL A 122 -11.43 -2.07 -31.52
CA VAL A 122 -11.00 -0.86 -30.77
C VAL A 122 -11.54 0.43 -31.38
N ARG A 123 -11.86 0.44 -32.68
CA ARG A 123 -12.32 1.62 -33.41
C ARG A 123 -13.32 1.28 -34.51
N GLN A 124 -14.24 2.21 -34.74
CA GLN A 124 -15.17 2.23 -35.88
C GLN A 124 -15.23 3.67 -36.42
N ASP A 125 -15.08 3.85 -37.73
CA ASP A 125 -15.09 5.17 -38.40
C ASP A 125 -14.16 6.21 -37.75
N GLY A 126 -12.96 5.77 -37.35
CA GLY A 126 -11.94 6.61 -36.71
C GLY A 126 -12.20 6.97 -35.24
N LYS A 127 -13.34 6.58 -34.67
CA LYS A 127 -13.69 6.80 -33.25
C LYS A 127 -13.45 5.54 -32.43
N ASN A 128 -13.27 5.70 -31.12
CA ASN A 128 -13.15 4.57 -30.20
C ASN A 128 -14.47 3.78 -30.19
N PHE A 129 -14.37 2.47 -30.31
CA PHE A 129 -15.52 1.57 -30.29
C PHE A 129 -15.88 1.24 -28.84
N ARG A 130 -17.01 1.76 -28.36
CA ARG A 130 -17.58 1.51 -27.04
C ARG A 130 -19.11 1.73 -27.10
N PRO A 131 -19.86 0.84 -27.77
CA PRO A 131 -21.32 0.93 -27.78
C PRO A 131 -21.87 0.75 -26.36
N ASP A 132 -22.95 1.46 -26.05
CA ASP A 132 -23.60 1.51 -24.73
C ASP A 132 -24.84 0.61 -24.64
N ASN A 133 -25.19 -0.09 -25.73
CA ASN A 133 -26.38 -0.93 -25.80
C ASN A 133 -26.21 -2.10 -26.79
N GLN A 134 -27.11 -3.09 -26.69
CA GLN A 134 -27.11 -4.27 -27.53
C GLN A 134 -27.37 -3.94 -29.02
N THR A 135 -28.28 -3.03 -29.34
CA THR A 135 -28.67 -2.73 -30.73
C THR A 135 -27.48 -2.25 -31.57
N ASP A 136 -26.69 -1.33 -31.01
CA ASP A 136 -25.49 -0.80 -31.67
C ASP A 136 -24.39 -1.87 -31.78
N THR A 137 -24.28 -2.73 -30.77
CA THR A 137 -23.36 -3.87 -30.77
C THR A 137 -23.73 -4.89 -31.85
N ASP A 138 -25.02 -5.24 -31.98
CA ASP A 138 -25.52 -6.17 -32.98
C ASP A 138 -25.38 -5.61 -34.41
N ALA A 139 -25.53 -4.30 -34.58
CA ALA A 139 -25.26 -3.64 -35.85
C ALA A 139 -23.78 -3.77 -36.25
N ALA A 140 -22.86 -3.54 -35.32
CA ALA A 140 -21.43 -3.72 -35.54
C ALA A 140 -21.08 -5.20 -35.83
N LEU A 141 -21.69 -6.15 -35.12
CA LEU A 141 -21.48 -7.58 -35.36
C LEU A 141 -21.88 -7.98 -36.79
N LYS A 142 -23.04 -7.55 -37.28
CA LYS A 142 -23.48 -7.85 -38.66
C LYS A 142 -22.49 -7.34 -39.71
N THR A 143 -21.91 -6.15 -39.49
CA THR A 143 -20.86 -5.63 -40.38
C THR A 143 -19.60 -6.48 -40.31
N LEU A 144 -19.20 -6.92 -39.11
CA LEU A 144 -17.97 -7.69 -38.90
C LEU A 144 -18.06 -9.16 -39.35
N GLU A 145 -19.23 -9.79 -39.25
CA GLU A 145 -19.45 -11.19 -39.69
C GLU A 145 -19.20 -11.38 -41.18
N SER A 146 -19.49 -10.34 -41.98
CA SER A 146 -19.28 -10.34 -43.43
C SER A 146 -17.97 -9.67 -43.86
N ALA A 147 -17.19 -9.15 -42.91
CA ALA A 147 -15.97 -8.42 -43.21
C ALA A 147 -14.76 -9.33 -43.44
N GLU A 148 -13.89 -8.92 -44.35
CA GLU A 148 -12.55 -9.49 -44.48
C GLU A 148 -11.57 -8.72 -43.59
N PHE A 149 -10.80 -9.45 -42.78
CA PHE A 149 -9.82 -8.86 -41.87
C PHE A 149 -8.44 -8.86 -42.50
N THR A 150 -7.79 -7.69 -42.50
CA THR A 150 -6.41 -7.52 -42.95
C THR A 150 -5.54 -6.91 -41.85
N ILE A 151 -4.25 -7.21 -41.88
CA ILE A 151 -3.29 -6.66 -40.92
C ILE A 151 -2.87 -5.28 -41.41
N LEU A 152 -3.27 -4.23 -40.69
CA LEU A 152 -2.88 -2.85 -41.01
C LEU A 152 -1.46 -2.50 -40.52
N LYS A 153 -1.08 -2.99 -39.35
CA LYS A 153 0.21 -2.72 -38.72
C LYS A 153 0.63 -3.87 -37.83
N ARG A 154 1.92 -4.22 -37.87
CA ARG A 154 2.58 -5.08 -36.87
C ARG A 154 3.80 -4.34 -36.33
N GLU A 155 3.90 -4.26 -35.02
CA GLU A 155 5.02 -3.62 -34.33
C GLU A 155 5.62 -4.61 -33.34
N ASP A 156 6.86 -5.02 -33.60
CA ASP A 156 7.61 -5.92 -32.73
C ASP A 156 8.65 -5.10 -31.98
N ARG A 157 8.45 -4.94 -30.67
CA ARG A 157 9.36 -4.16 -29.81
C ARG A 157 9.83 -5.00 -28.62
N PRO A 158 11.15 -5.10 -28.37
CA PRO A 158 11.64 -5.75 -27.17
C PRO A 158 11.22 -4.96 -25.93
N THR A 159 10.69 -5.65 -24.93
CA THR A 159 10.34 -5.07 -23.62
C THR A 159 11.16 -5.74 -22.52
N SER A 160 11.46 -4.99 -21.46
CA SER A 160 12.19 -5.49 -20.29
C SER A 160 11.52 -4.99 -19.02
N SER A 161 11.45 -5.83 -18.01
CA SER A 161 10.95 -5.45 -16.68
C SER A 161 12.10 -5.44 -15.67
N LYS A 162 12.21 -4.36 -14.89
CA LYS A 162 13.23 -4.25 -13.84
C LYS A 162 12.76 -4.94 -12.56
N PRO A 163 13.67 -5.54 -11.77
CA PRO A 163 13.32 -6.07 -10.46
C PRO A 163 12.83 -4.95 -9.53
N LYS A 164 11.96 -5.31 -8.60
CA LYS A 164 11.48 -4.38 -7.57
C LYS A 164 12.59 -4.05 -6.57
N PRO A 165 12.58 -2.86 -5.96
CA PRO A 165 13.54 -2.52 -4.91
C PRO A 165 13.39 -3.44 -3.69
N PRO A 166 14.41 -3.49 -2.81
CA PRO A 166 14.32 -4.16 -1.52
C PRO A 166 13.10 -3.70 -0.72
N LEU A 167 12.58 -4.60 0.12
CA LEU A 167 11.38 -4.32 0.90
C LEU A 167 11.67 -3.31 2.01
N ILE A 168 10.85 -2.26 2.07
CA ILE A 168 10.63 -1.43 3.26
C ILE A 168 9.33 -1.83 3.95
N THR A 169 9.10 -1.34 5.17
CA THR A 169 7.92 -1.69 5.99
C THR A 169 6.59 -1.65 5.24
N SER A 170 6.33 -0.57 4.47
CA SER A 170 5.07 -0.44 3.70
C SER A 170 4.95 -1.47 2.59
N THR A 171 6.02 -1.66 1.80
CA THR A 171 6.04 -2.63 0.70
C THR A 171 6.06 -4.08 1.18
N LEU A 172 6.66 -4.36 2.34
CA LEU A 172 6.61 -5.68 2.99
C LEU A 172 5.17 -6.01 3.41
N GLN A 173 4.49 -5.08 4.07
CA GLN A 173 3.09 -5.26 4.48
C GLN A 173 2.17 -5.49 3.27
N GLN A 174 2.33 -4.70 2.20
CA GLN A 174 1.56 -4.87 0.97
C GLN A 174 1.86 -6.24 0.30
N ALA A 175 3.15 -6.58 0.11
CA ALA A 175 3.54 -7.83 -0.53
C ALA A 175 3.08 -9.06 0.27
N ALA A 176 3.21 -9.04 1.60
CA ALA A 176 2.74 -10.13 2.46
C ALA A 176 1.21 -10.28 2.44
N SER A 177 0.48 -9.17 2.39
CA SER A 177 -0.98 -9.21 2.25
C SER A 177 -1.39 -9.81 0.90
N THR A 178 -0.88 -9.26 -0.21
CA THR A 178 -1.27 -9.68 -1.56
C THR A 178 -0.80 -11.09 -1.92
N ARG A 179 0.40 -11.50 -1.48
CA ARG A 179 1.00 -12.78 -1.90
C ARG A 179 0.80 -13.92 -0.91
N LEU A 180 0.68 -13.62 0.38
CA LEU A 180 0.62 -14.61 1.46
C LEU A 180 -0.69 -14.54 2.27
N GLY A 181 -1.58 -13.57 1.99
CA GLY A 181 -2.82 -13.37 2.73
C GLY A 181 -2.60 -12.93 4.18
N PHE A 182 -1.42 -12.41 4.53
CA PHE A 182 -1.12 -12.00 5.91
C PHE A 182 -1.61 -10.58 6.18
N GLY A 183 -2.47 -10.43 7.20
CA GLY A 183 -2.83 -9.11 7.72
C GLY A 183 -1.62 -8.38 8.30
N VAL A 184 -1.64 -7.04 8.26
CA VAL A 184 -0.51 -6.18 8.64
C VAL A 184 0.06 -6.47 10.04
N LYS A 185 -0.82 -6.76 11.02
CA LYS A 185 -0.42 -7.12 12.39
C LYS A 185 0.39 -8.42 12.42
N LYS A 186 -0.05 -9.45 11.70
CA LYS A 186 0.63 -10.74 11.64
C LYS A 186 2.02 -10.57 11.01
N THR A 187 2.09 -9.85 9.89
CA THR A 187 3.34 -9.54 9.18
C THR A 187 4.35 -8.87 10.10
N MET A 188 3.95 -7.82 10.84
CA MET A 188 4.86 -7.11 11.72
C MET A 188 5.30 -7.91 12.95
N ILE A 189 4.42 -8.75 13.52
CA ILE A 189 4.79 -9.65 14.63
C ILE A 189 5.84 -10.68 14.17
N MET A 190 5.66 -11.26 12.98
CA MET A 190 6.62 -12.22 12.45
C MET A 190 7.94 -11.54 12.05
N ALA A 191 7.88 -10.38 11.42
CA ALA A 191 9.07 -9.59 11.10
C ALA A 191 9.86 -9.24 12.38
N GLN A 192 9.19 -8.83 13.44
CA GLN A 192 9.84 -8.55 14.73
C GLN A 192 10.54 -9.81 15.28
N ARG A 193 9.90 -10.97 15.25
CA ARG A 193 10.53 -12.23 15.69
C ARG A 193 11.74 -12.60 14.83
N LEU A 194 11.68 -12.37 13.53
CA LEU A 194 12.80 -12.62 12.62
C LEU A 194 13.96 -11.66 12.89
N TYR A 195 13.68 -10.38 13.15
CA TYR A 195 14.67 -9.38 13.52
C TYR A 195 15.34 -9.73 14.87
N GLU A 196 14.54 -10.02 15.90
CA GLU A 196 15.03 -10.39 17.23
C GLU A 196 15.85 -11.69 17.23
N ALA A 197 15.58 -12.60 16.29
CA ALA A 197 16.34 -13.82 16.09
C ALA A 197 17.57 -13.64 15.15
N GLY A 198 17.82 -12.44 14.64
CA GLY A 198 18.98 -12.14 13.79
C GLY A 198 18.87 -12.62 12.33
N TYR A 199 17.65 -12.88 11.83
CA TYR A 199 17.43 -13.34 10.45
C TYR A 199 17.23 -12.21 9.44
N ILE A 200 16.79 -11.03 9.88
CA ILE A 200 16.56 -9.85 9.03
C ILE A 200 17.02 -8.56 9.72
N THR A 201 17.13 -7.50 8.93
CA THR A 201 17.34 -6.10 9.39
C THR A 201 16.06 -5.43 9.84
#